data_AF-A0A8H2WWF9-F1
#
_entry.id   AF-A0A8H2WWF9-F1
#
_cell.length_a   1.000
_cell.length_b   1.000
_cell.length_c   1.000
_cell.angle_alpha   90.00
_cell.angle_beta   90.00
_cell.angle_gamma   90.00
#
_symmetry.space_group_name_H-M   'P 1'
#
loop_
_entity.id
_entity.type
_entity.pdbx_description
1 polymer ?
#
loop_
_entity_poly.entity_id
_entity_poly.type
_entity_poly.pdbx_seq_one_letter_code
_entity_poly.pdbx_strand_id
1 'polypeptide(L)'
;MSAPSRAQILSLYGAMIRTSRSFSSYNFRNYFLRRTRTQFHEHLNEKDPAQIRTFYDTGLRELEVLKRCAIVNRLYEGPRLVVERKPIVAGGGAGVEASVGGGGQPV
;
A
#
# COMPACT_ATOMS: atom_id res chain seq x y z
N MET A 1 -2.85 -30.79 14.37
CA MET A 1 -3.25 -29.57 13.62
C MET A 1 -2.26 -29.38 12.48
N SER A 2 -2.72 -29.35 11.23
CA SER A 2 -1.85 -29.35 10.04
C SER A 2 -1.32 -27.95 9.70
N ALA A 3 -0.22 -27.90 8.93
CA ALA A 3 0.26 -26.66 8.33
C ALA A 3 -0.80 -26.07 7.36
N PRO A 4 -0.85 -24.73 7.21
CA PRO A 4 -1.78 -24.09 6.28
C PRO A 4 -1.42 -24.44 4.83
N SER A 5 -2.44 -24.58 3.99
CA SER A 5 -2.24 -24.88 2.57
C SER A 5 -1.75 -23.66 1.80
N ARG A 6 -1.08 -23.90 0.66
CA ARG A 6 -0.65 -22.83 -0.26
C ARG A 6 -1.82 -21.92 -0.66
N ALA A 7 -3.00 -22.49 -0.89
CA ALA A 7 -4.21 -21.72 -1.22
C ALA A 7 -4.64 -20.77 -0.09
N GLN A 8 -4.53 -21.21 1.16
CA GLN A 8 -4.84 -20.36 2.32
C GLN A 8 -3.88 -19.18 2.45
N ILE A 9 -2.58 -19.41 2.22
CA ILE A 9 -1.55 -18.36 2.26
C ILE A 9 -1.79 -17.33 1.14
N LEU A 10 -2.08 -17.79 -0.08
CA LEU A 10 -2.39 -16.89 -1.20
C LEU A 10 -3.68 -16.10 -1.00
N SER A 11 -4.70 -16.73 -0.40
CA SER A 11 -5.94 -16.05 -0.02
C SER A 11 -5.68 -14.93 0.99
N LEU A 12 -4.86 -15.20 2.02
CA LEU A 12 -4.43 -14.23 3.02
C LEU A 12 -3.69 -13.05 2.37
N TYR A 13 -2.69 -13.33 1.53
CA TYR A 13 -1.96 -12.31 0.77
C TYR A 13 -2.92 -11.42 -0.04
N GLY A 14 -3.82 -12.04 -0.81
CA GLY A 14 -4.81 -11.32 -1.59
C GLY A 14 -5.73 -10.46 -0.73
N ALA A 15 -6.16 -10.95 0.43
CA ALA A 15 -6.99 -10.20 1.36
C ALA A 15 -6.26 -8.98 1.95
N MET A 16 -4.99 -9.12 2.34
CA MET A 16 -4.17 -8.02 2.83
C MET A 16 -3.91 -6.97 1.76
N ILE A 17 -3.61 -7.38 0.52
CA ILE A 17 -3.43 -6.46 -0.61
C ILE A 17 -4.73 -5.70 -0.95
N ARG A 18 -5.88 -6.39 -0.98
CA ARG A 18 -7.18 -5.73 -1.20
C ARG A 18 -7.50 -4.71 -0.11
N THR A 19 -7.28 -5.09 1.15
CA THR A 19 -7.50 -4.18 2.30
C THR A 19 -6.54 -2.99 2.25
N SER A 20 -5.26 -3.21 1.94
CA SER A 20 -4.26 -2.14 1.78
C SER A 20 -4.66 -1.13 0.70
N ARG A 21 -5.31 -1.58 -0.38
CA ARG A 21 -5.80 -0.68 -1.44
C ARG A 21 -7.01 0.16 -1.02
N SER A 22 -7.77 -0.28 -0.01
CA SER A 22 -8.97 0.41 0.46
C SER A 22 -8.68 1.64 1.33
N PHE A 23 -7.43 1.85 1.76
CA PHE A 23 -7.04 3.06 2.45
C PHE A 23 -7.18 4.29 1.55
N SER A 24 -7.83 5.34 2.07
CA SER A 24 -8.01 6.61 1.36
C SER A 24 -6.68 7.36 1.28
N SER A 25 -5.95 7.42 2.40
CA SER A 25 -4.65 8.10 2.49
C SER A 25 -3.55 7.40 1.69
N TYR A 26 -2.86 8.16 0.83
CA TYR A 26 -1.75 7.67 0.01
C TYR A 26 -0.64 6.98 0.80
N ASN A 27 -0.22 7.57 1.93
CA ASN A 27 0.90 7.05 2.72
C ASN A 27 0.59 5.65 3.26
N PHE A 28 -0.58 5.46 3.87
CA PHE A 28 -0.99 4.17 4.41
C PHE A 28 -1.19 3.13 3.31
N ARG A 29 -1.88 3.50 2.23
CA ARG A 29 -2.09 2.60 1.08
C ARG A 29 -0.77 2.07 0.54
N ASN A 30 0.21 2.93 0.27
CA ASN A 30 1.50 2.51 -0.28
C ASN A 30 2.37 1.79 0.75
N TYR A 31 2.38 2.23 2.01
CA TYR A 31 3.13 1.58 3.07
C TYR A 31 2.66 0.14 3.27
N PHE A 32 1.36 -0.10 3.44
CA PHE A 32 0.84 -1.44 3.68
C PHE A 32 0.95 -2.34 2.45
N LEU A 33 0.81 -1.79 1.23
CA LEU A 33 1.10 -2.53 0.00
C LEU A 33 2.55 -3.01 -0.06
N ARG A 34 3.51 -2.12 0.23
CA ARG A 34 4.93 -2.47 0.24
C ARG A 34 5.24 -3.47 1.35
N ARG A 35 4.83 -3.19 2.58
CA ARG A 35 5.05 -4.07 3.74
C ARG A 35 4.51 -5.47 3.49
N THR A 36 3.26 -5.59 3.03
CA THR A 36 2.66 -6.91 2.74
C THR A 36 3.48 -7.66 1.68
N ARG A 37 3.92 -7.00 0.61
CA ARG A 37 4.75 -7.65 -0.42
C ARG A 37 6.09 -8.09 0.13
N THR A 38 6.79 -7.22 0.84
CA THR A 38 8.10 -7.50 1.43
C THR A 38 8.01 -8.69 2.40
N GLN A 39 7.06 -8.65 3.34
CA GLN A 39 6.89 -9.68 4.35
C GLN A 39 6.59 -11.06 3.74
N PHE A 40 5.70 -11.14 2.73
CA PHE A 40 5.43 -12.41 2.04
C PHE A 40 6.61 -12.89 1.19
N HIS A 41 7.41 -11.97 0.66
CA HIS A 41 8.60 -12.31 -0.12
C HIS A 41 9.73 -12.84 0.77
N GLU A 42 9.92 -12.26 1.96
CA GLU A 42 10.89 -12.72 2.97
C GLU A 42 10.59 -14.16 3.43
N HIS A 43 9.32 -14.52 3.57
CA HIS A 43 8.90 -15.87 3.98
C HIS A 43 8.61 -16.84 2.81
N LEU A 44 8.96 -16.48 1.56
CA LEU A 44 8.63 -17.30 0.38
C LEU A 44 9.30 -18.69 0.42
N ASN A 45 10.53 -18.75 0.93
CA ASN A 45 11.36 -19.96 0.97
C ASN A 45 11.39 -20.63 2.35
N GLU A 46 10.53 -20.20 3.27
CA GLU A 46 10.41 -20.84 4.59
C GLU A 46 9.92 -22.28 4.41
N LYS A 47 10.59 -23.22 5.10
CA LYS A 47 10.30 -24.65 5.02
C LYS A 47 9.82 -25.22 6.34
N ASP A 48 10.03 -24.51 7.44
CA ASP A 48 9.58 -24.96 8.75
C ASP A 48 8.04 -24.80 8.86
N PRO A 49 7.28 -25.92 8.97
CA PRO A 49 5.83 -25.86 9.09
C PRO A 49 5.36 -25.12 10.35
N ALA A 50 6.16 -25.10 11.44
CA ALA A 50 5.82 -24.37 12.65
C ALA A 50 5.89 -22.85 12.45
N GLN A 51 6.92 -22.39 11.73
CA GLN A 51 7.08 -20.97 11.38
C GLN A 51 6.02 -20.52 10.38
N ILE A 52 5.74 -21.31 9.35
CA ILE A 52 4.68 -21.02 8.37
C ILE A 52 3.33 -20.86 9.07
N ARG A 53 3.04 -21.73 10.04
CA ARG A 53 1.80 -21.65 10.83
C ARG A 53 1.76 -20.39 11.68
N THR A 54 2.84 -20.09 12.40
CA THR A 54 2.93 -18.89 13.25
C THR A 54 2.78 -17.61 12.44
N PHE A 55 3.41 -17.57 11.27
CA PHE A 55 3.27 -16.50 10.29
C PHE A 55 1.82 -16.34 9.83
N TYR A 56 1.16 -17.45 9.46
CA TYR A 56 -0.23 -17.44 9.02
C TYR A 56 -1.19 -16.94 10.12
N ASP A 57 -1.06 -17.48 11.34
CA ASP A 57 -1.91 -17.11 12.47
C ASP A 57 -1.71 -15.64 12.90
N THR A 58 -0.48 -15.13 12.75
CA THR A 58 -0.16 -13.70 12.98
C THR A 58 -0.74 -12.84 11.86
N GLY A 59 -0.58 -13.25 10.60
CA GLY A 59 -1.11 -12.52 9.45
C GLY A 59 -2.64 -12.43 9.44
N LEU A 60 -3.35 -13.43 9.96
CA LEU A 60 -4.81 -13.35 10.17
C LEU A 60 -5.19 -12.26 11.17
N ARG A 61 -4.46 -12.15 12.29
CA ARG A 61 -4.66 -11.08 13.29
C ARG A 61 -4.31 -9.71 12.71
N GLU A 62 -3.21 -9.61 11.96
CA GLU A 62 -2.83 -8.37 11.28
C GLU A 62 -3.88 -7.94 10.24
N LEU A 63 -4.48 -8.89 9.50
CA LEU A 63 -5.54 -8.60 8.54
C LEU A 63 -6.77 -7.97 9.22
N GLU A 64 -7.16 -8.45 10.41
CA GLU A 64 -8.27 -7.88 11.16
C GLU A 64 -7.99 -6.46 11.65
N VAL A 65 -6.76 -6.20 12.11
CA VAL A 65 -6.31 -4.85 12.45
C VAL A 65 -6.33 -3.96 11.21
N LEU A 66 -5.78 -4.43 10.10
CA LEU A 66 -5.69 -3.69 8.85
C LEU A 66 -7.08 -3.28 8.33
N LYS A 67 -8.08 -4.18 8.42
CA LYS A 67 -9.48 -3.88 8.05
C LYS A 67 -10.06 -2.76 8.90
N ARG A 68 -9.89 -2.81 10.22
CA ARG A 68 -10.36 -1.76 11.14
C ARG A 68 -9.68 -0.41 10.84
N CYS A 69 -8.36 -0.43 10.64
CA CYS A 69 -7.60 0.78 10.29
C CYS A 69 -8.06 1.39 8.97
N ALA A 70 -8.39 0.57 7.96
CA ALA A 70 -8.91 1.06 6.69
C ALA A 70 -10.26 1.76 6.85
N ILE A 71 -11.16 1.23 7.68
CA ILE A 71 -12.46 1.85 7.98
C ILE A 71 -12.26 3.20 8.68
N VAL A 72 -11.44 3.24 9.73
CA VAL A 72 -11.15 4.47 10.49
C VAL A 72 -10.50 5.52 9.58
N ASN A 73 -9.55 5.12 8.74
CA ASN A 73 -8.90 6.02 7.80
C ASN A 73 -9.89 6.67 6.82
N ARG A 74 -10.92 5.93 6.41
CA ARG A 74 -11.96 6.45 5.52
C ARG A 74 -12.93 7.38 6.26
N LEU A 75 -13.25 7.10 7.53
CA LEU A 75 -14.13 7.94 8.34
C LEU A 75 -13.52 9.34 8.57
N TYR A 76 -12.20 9.40 8.71
CA TYR A 76 -11.45 10.64 8.95
C TYR A 76 -10.58 11.01 7.75
N GLU A 77 -11.10 10.82 6.53
CA GLU A 77 -10.33 11.16 5.33
C GLU A 77 -10.16 12.67 5.16
N GLY A 78 -8.93 13.09 4.85
CA GLY A 78 -8.59 14.47 4.54
C GLY A 78 -8.49 14.74 3.03
N PRO A 79 -8.23 16.00 2.62
CA PRO A 79 -7.97 16.34 1.24
C PRO A 79 -6.80 15.53 0.65
N ARG A 80 -6.88 15.21 -0.65
CA ARG A 80 -5.81 14.48 -1.33
C ARG A 80 -4.52 15.28 -1.37
N LEU A 81 -3.40 14.56 -1.21
CA LEU A 81 -2.06 15.15 -1.28
C LEU A 81 -1.73 15.65 -2.70
N VAL A 82 -0.78 16.58 -2.82
CA VAL A 82 -0.30 17.09 -4.11
C VAL A 82 0.19 15.95 -5.01
N VAL A 83 0.87 14.96 -4.43
CA VAL A 83 1.40 13.77 -5.13
C VAL A 83 0.31 12.81 -5.65
N GLU A 84 -0.92 12.95 -5.19
CA GLU A 84 -2.06 12.15 -5.68
C GLU A 84 -2.75 12.80 -6.88
N ARG A 85 -2.43 14.07 -7.18
CA ARG A 85 -3.01 14.77 -8.33
C ARG A 85 -2.44 14.17 -9.60
N LYS A 86 -3.32 13.86 -10.56
CA LYS A 86 -2.87 13.46 -11.89
C LYS A 86 -2.09 14.64 -12.50
N PRO A 87 -0.92 14.40 -13.10
CA PRO A 87 -0.28 15.44 -13.89
C PRO A 87 -1.28 15.90 -14.96
N ILE A 88 -1.37 17.21 -15.17
CA ILE A 88 -2.22 17.80 -16.21
C ILE A 88 -1.60 17.40 -17.55
N VAL A 89 -1.94 16.20 -18.03
CA VAL A 89 -1.68 15.78 -19.40
C VAL A 89 -2.95 16.06 -20.18
N ALA A 90 -3.25 17.35 -20.32
CA ALA A 90 -4.15 17.85 -21.36
C ALA A 90 -3.24 18.31 -22.50
N GLY A 91 -3.29 17.60 -23.61
CA GLY A 91 -2.57 17.97 -24.82
C GLY A 91 -3.00 19.35 -25.33
N GLY A 92 -2.03 20.10 -25.85
CA GLY A 92 -2.21 21.41 -26.48
C GLY A 92 -1.23 22.42 -25.89
N GLY A 93 -0.18 22.75 -26.64
CA GLY A 93 0.98 23.49 -26.15
C GLY A 93 0.63 24.86 -25.57
N ALA A 94 0.93 25.04 -24.28
CA ALA A 94 1.09 26.34 -23.61
C ALA A 94 1.71 26.20 -22.20
N GLY A 95 2.36 25.07 -21.89
CA GLY A 95 2.84 24.77 -20.53
C GLY A 95 4.35 24.65 -20.36
N VAL A 96 5.11 24.57 -21.46
CA VAL A 96 6.58 24.42 -21.39
C VAL A 96 7.25 25.75 -20.97
N GLU A 97 6.61 26.88 -21.21
CA GLU A 97 7.11 28.23 -20.88
C GLU A 97 7.12 28.52 -19.37
N ALA A 98 6.28 27.88 -18.56
CA ALA A 98 6.25 28.11 -17.11
C ALA A 98 7.42 27.42 -16.37
N SER A 99 8.19 26.57 -17.05
CA SER A 99 9.35 25.88 -16.47
C SER A 99 10.68 26.64 -16.68
N VAL A 100 10.70 27.70 -17.50
CA VAL A 100 11.92 28.47 -17.82
C VAL A 100 11.66 29.96 -17.56
N GLY A 101 11.49 30.33 -16.29
CA GLY A 101 11.11 31.71 -15.95
C GLY A 101 11.44 32.14 -14.53
N GLY A 102 12.54 31.62 -13.96
CA GLY A 102 13.13 32.15 -12.74
C GLY A 102 14.17 33.22 -13.08
N GLY A 103 13.72 34.38 -13.56
CA GLY A 103 14.59 35.55 -13.71
C GLY A 103 15.13 35.95 -12.35
N GLY A 104 16.44 35.80 -12.15
CA GLY A 104 17.14 36.31 -10.98
C GLY A 104 16.92 37.81 -10.86
N GLN A 105 16.64 38.28 -9.64
CA GLN A 105 16.63 39.70 -9.33
C GLN A 105 18.05 40.26 -9.50
N PRO A 106 18.23 41.42 -10.15
CA PRO A 106 19.50 42.11 -10.12
C PRO A 106 19.70 42.79 -8.75
N VAL A 107 20.89 42.59 -8.17
CA VAL A 107 21.52 43.50 -7.20
C VAL A 107 22.42 44.47 -7.95
#